data_AF-A0A1J7J4I7-F1
#
_entry.id   AF-A0A1J7J4I7-F1
#
_cell.length_a   1.000
_cell.length_b   1.000
_cell.length_c   1.000
_cell.angle_alpha   90.00
_cell.angle_beta   90.00
_cell.angle_gamma   90.00
#
_symmetry.space_group_name_H-M   'P 1'
#
loop_
_entity.id
_entity.type
_entity.pdbx_description
1 polymer ?
#
loop_
_entity_poly.entity_id
_entity_poly.type
_entity_poly.pdbx_seq_one_letter_code
_entity_poly.pdbx_strand_id
1 'polypeptide(L)'
;MSGDALLSFGVEVEMLLTPKTDETVKDRYDLATAIADYHNSQFNTSNDLKMLALREGSEMILNKEGFKVWGLVNDGTVIPPKDSGQFSMELTSPILDFDQGGDWRDHVRKALCSVEALAQINTNISCGTHVHISPGRGLQWTEDELREISHAIIFFEGAFLKLVLESRRDNANCKSNGLGIRLAGKKPELCWERLLKHTSRDQLIRAMNPDDRFYAWNFRNMFPESEDGLNGEHCNGYTLEWRLAPGVTTAEGCLMWTELALNFVQVARQPGAHEMLVDKKKRTVECLGEFIANSMDERVSDKRYLKPVFEHKSGRFSPVEYGSNKIFTDTDEEDKHQQEMLEKLRQQDNAWR
;
A
#
# COMPACT_ATOMS: atom_id res chain seq x y z
N MET A 1 -18.07 8.73 18.45
CA MET A 1 -17.32 7.82 19.33
C MET A 1 -16.49 6.82 18.51
N SER A 2 -15.81 7.24 17.43
CA SER A 2 -15.03 6.32 16.56
C SER A 2 -13.51 6.55 16.59
N GLY A 3 -13.02 7.72 17.06
CA GLY A 3 -11.59 8.07 17.05
C GLY A 3 -10.67 7.19 17.93
N ASP A 4 -11.26 6.45 18.89
CA ASP A 4 -10.54 5.58 19.82
C ASP A 4 -10.39 4.12 19.33
N ALA A 5 -11.09 3.74 18.25
CA ALA A 5 -11.00 2.37 17.74
C ALA A 5 -9.66 2.16 17.04
N LEU A 6 -8.93 1.12 17.45
CA LEU A 6 -7.67 0.74 16.83
C LEU A 6 -7.89 0.30 15.38
N LEU A 7 -6.94 0.66 14.52
CA LEU A 7 -6.97 0.25 13.11
C LEU A 7 -6.76 -1.25 13.00
N SER A 8 -7.40 -1.85 12.00
CA SER A 8 -7.00 -3.17 11.50
C SER A 8 -6.47 -3.01 10.09
N PHE A 9 -5.49 -3.81 9.70
CA PHE A 9 -4.77 -3.61 8.46
C PHE A 9 -4.27 -4.90 7.83
N GLY A 10 -3.91 -4.83 6.56
CA GLY A 10 -3.14 -5.84 5.83
C GLY A 10 -1.93 -5.19 5.18
N VAL A 11 -0.89 -5.98 4.93
CA VAL A 11 0.31 -5.56 4.21
C VAL A 11 0.56 -6.52 3.05
N GLU A 12 0.91 -5.94 1.90
CA GLU A 12 1.31 -6.65 0.70
C GLU A 12 2.73 -6.21 0.33
N VAL A 13 3.61 -7.16 0.06
CA VAL A 13 5.00 -6.90 -0.32
C VAL A 13 5.28 -7.55 -1.67
N GLU A 14 5.40 -6.74 -2.70
CA GLU A 14 5.79 -7.17 -4.04
C GLU A 14 7.31 -7.39 -4.11
N MET A 15 7.73 -8.52 -4.65
CA MET A 15 9.12 -8.97 -4.62
C MET A 15 9.54 -9.77 -5.85
N LEU A 16 10.83 -9.71 -6.15
CA LEU A 16 11.51 -10.55 -7.13
C LEU A 16 12.41 -11.54 -6.39
N LEU A 17 12.07 -12.82 -6.45
CA LEU A 17 12.79 -13.84 -5.71
C LEU A 17 13.78 -14.61 -6.58
N THR A 18 15.01 -14.73 -6.09
CA THR A 18 16.01 -15.66 -6.62
C THR A 18 16.17 -16.80 -5.60
N PRO A 19 15.86 -18.06 -5.95
CA PRO A 19 16.11 -19.20 -5.06
C PRO A 19 17.57 -19.25 -4.61
N LYS A 20 17.83 -19.54 -3.32
CA LYS A 20 19.20 -19.73 -2.81
C LYS A 20 19.78 -21.11 -3.13
N THR A 21 18.93 -22.06 -3.52
CA THR A 21 19.31 -23.43 -3.87
C THR A 21 18.73 -23.78 -5.24
N ASP A 22 19.60 -24.14 -6.19
CA ASP A 22 19.22 -24.36 -7.60
C ASP A 22 18.58 -25.73 -7.88
N GLU A 23 18.80 -26.74 -7.03
CA GLU A 23 18.59 -28.13 -7.48
C GLU A 23 17.13 -28.64 -7.40
N THR A 24 16.24 -27.98 -6.64
CA THR A 24 14.87 -28.49 -6.41
C THR A 24 13.74 -27.57 -6.87
N VAL A 25 14.02 -26.30 -7.14
CA VAL A 25 12.99 -25.30 -7.48
C VAL A 25 12.87 -25.20 -9.00
N LYS A 26 11.77 -25.72 -9.57
CA LYS A 26 11.57 -25.70 -11.03
C LYS A 26 10.82 -24.46 -11.49
N ASP A 27 9.96 -23.93 -10.63
CA ASP A 27 9.15 -22.75 -10.90
C ASP A 27 8.83 -21.97 -9.63
N ARG A 28 8.12 -20.85 -9.81
CA ARG A 28 7.72 -19.95 -8.71
C ARG A 28 6.82 -20.64 -7.67
N TYR A 29 6.00 -21.61 -8.08
CA TYR A 29 5.09 -22.30 -7.18
C TYR A 29 5.83 -23.30 -6.30
N ASP A 30 6.82 -24.00 -6.85
CA ASP A 30 7.74 -24.84 -6.06
C ASP A 30 8.46 -24.01 -5.00
N LEU A 31 8.94 -22.81 -5.37
CA LEU A 31 9.57 -21.90 -4.40
C LEU A 31 8.58 -21.44 -3.32
N ALA A 32 7.40 -20.98 -3.71
CA ALA A 32 6.36 -20.53 -2.79
C ALA A 32 5.96 -21.65 -1.81
N THR A 33 5.82 -22.88 -2.31
CA THR A 33 5.50 -24.06 -1.49
C THR A 33 6.60 -24.35 -0.49
N ALA A 34 7.87 -24.33 -0.93
CA ALA A 34 9.00 -24.54 -0.04
C ALA A 34 9.07 -23.47 1.06
N ILE A 35 8.79 -22.21 0.74
CA ILE A 35 8.77 -21.11 1.73
C ILE A 35 7.62 -21.29 2.72
N ALA A 36 6.41 -21.63 2.24
CA ALA A 36 5.26 -21.88 3.09
C ALA A 36 5.51 -23.08 4.03
N ASP A 37 6.04 -24.18 3.53
CA ASP A 37 6.40 -25.36 4.32
C ASP A 37 7.47 -25.04 5.35
N TYR A 38 8.50 -24.27 4.96
CA TYR A 38 9.52 -23.81 5.90
C TYR A 38 8.89 -22.96 7.01
N HIS A 39 8.09 -21.95 6.66
CA HIS A 39 7.39 -21.10 7.62
C HIS A 39 6.56 -21.91 8.62
N ASN A 40 5.71 -22.80 8.09
CA ASN A 40 4.81 -23.63 8.89
C ASN A 40 5.58 -24.67 9.74
N SER A 41 6.80 -25.07 9.34
CA SER A 41 7.64 -25.96 10.15
C SER A 41 8.39 -25.23 11.27
N GLN A 42 8.82 -23.99 11.04
CA GLN A 42 9.58 -23.19 12.00
C GLN A 42 8.67 -22.51 13.04
N PHE A 43 7.47 -22.08 12.62
CA PHE A 43 6.57 -21.26 13.41
C PHE A 43 5.21 -21.96 13.60
N ASN A 44 5.24 -23.16 14.18
CA ASN A 44 4.04 -24.01 14.37
C ASN A 44 3.45 -23.95 15.79
N THR A 45 3.48 -22.77 16.44
CA THR A 45 2.83 -22.62 17.76
C THR A 45 1.35 -22.24 17.59
N SER A 46 0.54 -22.39 18.65
CA SER A 46 -0.90 -22.06 18.60
C SER A 46 -1.21 -20.60 18.24
N ASN A 47 -0.22 -19.71 18.38
CA ASN A 47 -0.38 -18.28 18.16
C ASN A 47 0.25 -17.81 16.85
N ASP A 48 0.96 -18.69 16.13
CA ASP A 48 1.58 -18.33 14.86
C ASP A 48 0.60 -18.42 13.69
N LEU A 49 0.73 -17.49 12.75
CA LEU A 49 -0.10 -17.43 11.54
C LEU A 49 0.55 -18.31 10.48
N LYS A 50 -0.24 -19.21 9.88
CA LYS A 50 0.24 -20.09 8.81
C LYS A 50 0.52 -19.30 7.53
N MET A 51 1.32 -19.89 6.66
CA MET A 51 1.57 -19.41 5.30
C MET A 51 1.10 -20.43 4.26
N LEU A 52 0.51 -19.95 3.17
CA LEU A 52 0.06 -20.75 2.04
C LEU A 52 0.73 -20.29 0.75
N ALA A 53 1.13 -21.26 -0.08
CA ALA A 53 1.52 -21.03 -1.47
C ALA A 53 0.28 -21.08 -2.37
N LEU A 54 -0.02 -19.97 -3.03
CA LEU A 54 -1.25 -19.81 -3.80
C LEU A 54 -0.94 -19.77 -5.30
N ARG A 55 -1.78 -20.46 -6.09
CA ARG A 55 -1.74 -20.36 -7.55
C ARG A 55 -2.54 -19.16 -8.01
N GLU A 56 -2.28 -18.69 -9.22
CA GLU A 56 -3.06 -17.63 -9.86
C GLU A 56 -4.57 -17.97 -9.87
N GLY A 57 -5.42 -16.98 -9.58
CA GLY A 57 -6.88 -17.16 -9.41
C GLY A 57 -7.30 -17.82 -8.10
N SER A 58 -6.38 -17.98 -7.13
CA SER A 58 -6.67 -18.51 -5.80
C SER A 58 -6.92 -17.41 -4.75
N GLU A 59 -7.18 -16.14 -5.13
CA GLU A 59 -7.52 -15.09 -4.14
C GLU A 59 -8.80 -15.45 -3.38
N MET A 60 -9.71 -16.19 -4.01
CA MET A 60 -10.87 -16.79 -3.35
C MET A 60 -10.51 -17.68 -2.16
N ILE A 61 -9.31 -18.26 -2.10
CA ILE A 61 -8.85 -19.07 -0.95
C ILE A 61 -8.53 -18.17 0.24
N LEU A 62 -7.86 -17.02 0.03
CA LEU A 62 -7.64 -16.05 1.11
C LEU A 62 -8.97 -15.53 1.66
N ASN A 63 -9.93 -15.27 0.77
CA ASN A 63 -11.30 -14.91 1.15
C ASN A 63 -12.01 -16.03 1.93
N LYS A 64 -11.88 -17.29 1.50
CA LYS A 64 -12.48 -18.46 2.19
C LYS A 64 -11.87 -18.71 3.57
N GLU A 65 -10.57 -18.50 3.71
CA GLU A 65 -9.87 -18.56 5.00
C GLU A 65 -10.14 -17.29 5.86
N GLY A 66 -10.83 -16.30 5.29
CA GLY A 66 -11.18 -15.05 5.97
C GLY A 66 -9.96 -14.19 6.29
N PHE A 67 -8.94 -14.19 5.44
CA PHE A 67 -7.68 -13.46 5.62
C PHE A 67 -7.00 -13.78 6.97
N LYS A 68 -6.90 -15.07 7.32
CA LYS A 68 -6.30 -15.55 8.58
C LYS A 68 -4.90 -16.14 8.41
N VAL A 69 -4.38 -16.15 7.18
CA VAL A 69 -3.09 -16.74 6.83
C VAL A 69 -2.28 -15.77 5.98
N TRP A 70 -0.97 -15.93 5.99
CA TRP A 70 -0.08 -15.34 5.00
C TRP A 70 -0.27 -16.04 3.65
N GLY A 71 -0.30 -15.27 2.57
CA GLY A 71 -0.32 -15.78 1.21
C GLY A 71 0.96 -15.44 0.47
N LEU A 72 1.53 -16.40 -0.26
CA LEU A 72 2.48 -16.14 -1.34
C LEU A 72 1.73 -16.32 -2.65
N VAL A 73 1.44 -15.21 -3.32
CA VAL A 73 0.66 -15.16 -4.55
C VAL A 73 1.55 -14.74 -5.72
N ASN A 74 1.11 -15.11 -6.93
CA ASN A 74 1.69 -14.56 -8.14
C ASN A 74 1.10 -13.16 -8.38
N ASP A 75 1.96 -12.17 -8.62
CA ASP A 75 1.53 -10.85 -9.05
C ASP A 75 1.99 -10.59 -10.48
N GLY A 76 1.02 -10.47 -11.39
CA GLY A 76 1.26 -10.21 -12.80
C GLY A 76 1.74 -8.78 -13.11
N THR A 77 1.62 -7.86 -12.16
CA THR A 77 2.06 -6.47 -12.29
C THR A 77 3.54 -6.28 -11.95
N VAL A 78 4.14 -7.25 -11.25
CA VAL A 78 5.57 -7.30 -10.92
C VAL A 78 6.36 -7.90 -12.09
N ILE A 79 7.20 -7.09 -12.71
CA ILE A 79 7.92 -7.44 -13.94
C ILE A 79 9.38 -7.76 -13.59
N PRO A 80 9.85 -9.01 -13.75
CA PRO A 80 11.24 -9.35 -13.54
C PRO A 80 12.09 -8.83 -14.72
N PRO A 81 13.37 -8.49 -14.52
CA PRO A 81 14.28 -8.23 -15.62
C PRO A 81 14.34 -9.46 -16.55
N LYS A 82 14.43 -9.20 -17.85
CA LYS A 82 14.49 -10.26 -18.86
C LYS A 82 15.66 -11.22 -18.58
N ASP A 83 15.41 -12.51 -18.72
CA ASP A 83 16.40 -13.59 -18.55
C ASP A 83 17.08 -13.63 -17.16
N SER A 84 16.51 -12.98 -16.14
CA SER A 84 17.08 -12.92 -14.78
C SER A 84 16.93 -14.21 -13.96
N GLY A 85 16.04 -15.11 -14.38
CA GLY A 85 15.66 -16.29 -13.58
C GLY A 85 14.91 -15.94 -12.29
N GLN A 86 14.46 -14.69 -12.11
CA GLN A 86 13.73 -14.25 -10.92
C GLN A 86 12.24 -14.59 -11.03
N PHE A 87 11.64 -14.94 -9.90
CA PHE A 87 10.21 -15.17 -9.79
C PHE A 87 9.52 -13.95 -9.17
N SER A 88 8.57 -13.37 -9.90
CA SER A 88 7.65 -12.36 -9.38
C SER A 88 6.69 -13.00 -8.39
N MET A 89 6.64 -12.47 -7.17
CA MET A 89 5.70 -12.88 -6.14
C MET A 89 5.26 -11.69 -5.31
N GLU A 90 4.12 -11.84 -4.67
CA GLU A 90 3.63 -10.94 -3.64
C GLU A 90 3.38 -11.74 -2.36
N LEU A 91 3.86 -11.20 -1.23
CA LEU A 91 3.55 -11.71 0.10
C LEU A 91 2.41 -10.87 0.68
N THR A 92 1.25 -11.51 0.91
CA THR A 92 0.06 -10.88 1.47
C THR A 92 -0.16 -11.32 2.91
N SER A 93 -0.46 -10.36 3.78
CA SER A 93 -0.71 -10.66 5.20
C SER A 93 -2.16 -11.08 5.45
N PRO A 94 -2.41 -11.80 6.56
CA PRO A 94 -3.74 -11.81 7.16
C PRO A 94 -4.16 -10.40 7.60
N ILE A 95 -5.42 -10.26 8.03
CA ILE A 95 -5.85 -9.05 8.74
C ILE A 95 -5.15 -9.04 10.10
N LEU A 96 -4.36 -8.00 10.34
CA LEU A 96 -3.62 -7.70 11.55
C LEU A 96 -4.28 -6.54 12.31
N ASP A 97 -4.00 -6.44 13.60
CA ASP A 97 -4.53 -5.37 14.45
C ASP A 97 -3.40 -4.43 14.88
N PHE A 98 -3.62 -3.13 14.73
CA PHE A 98 -2.69 -2.10 15.17
C PHE A 98 -2.89 -1.83 16.66
N ASP A 99 -2.42 -2.76 17.48
CA ASP A 99 -2.68 -2.80 18.90
C ASP A 99 -1.44 -2.65 19.80
N GLN A 100 -1.67 -2.68 21.11
CA GLN A 100 -0.66 -2.48 22.12
C GLN A 100 0.25 -3.70 22.30
N GLY A 101 -0.22 -4.89 21.94
CA GLY A 101 0.58 -6.11 21.97
C GLY A 101 1.69 -6.02 20.93
N GLY A 102 1.36 -5.48 19.75
CA GLY A 102 2.34 -5.25 18.69
C GLY A 102 2.87 -6.54 18.06
N ASP A 103 2.22 -7.68 18.33
CA ASP A 103 2.57 -9.03 17.85
C ASP A 103 2.59 -9.08 16.32
N TRP A 104 1.81 -8.23 15.65
CA TRP A 104 1.81 -8.08 14.20
C TRP A 104 3.22 -7.82 13.63
N ARG A 105 4.09 -7.12 14.38
CA ARG A 105 5.47 -6.87 13.95
C ARG A 105 6.29 -8.15 13.89
N ASP A 106 6.10 -9.03 14.86
CA ASP A 106 6.75 -10.34 14.89
C ASP A 106 6.20 -11.26 13.80
N HIS A 107 4.90 -11.18 13.50
CA HIS A 107 4.33 -11.90 12.36
C HIS A 107 4.95 -11.47 11.02
N VAL A 108 5.11 -10.15 10.78
CA VAL A 108 5.78 -9.61 9.58
C VAL A 108 7.23 -10.11 9.50
N ARG A 109 7.98 -10.05 10.60
CA ARG A 109 9.36 -10.56 10.64
C ARG A 109 9.42 -12.04 10.31
N LYS A 110 8.60 -12.88 10.96
CA LYS A 110 8.58 -14.33 10.72
C LYS A 110 8.27 -14.64 9.26
N ALA A 111 7.30 -13.95 8.67
CA ALA A 111 6.93 -14.15 7.26
C ALA A 111 8.08 -13.79 6.31
N LEU A 112 8.67 -12.59 6.42
CA LEU A 112 9.78 -12.18 5.57
C LEU A 112 11.07 -12.98 5.84
N CYS A 113 11.35 -13.35 7.09
CA CYS A 113 12.47 -14.25 7.40
C CYS A 113 12.31 -15.63 6.76
N SER A 114 11.09 -16.17 6.65
CA SER A 114 10.87 -17.43 5.92
C SER A 114 11.18 -17.31 4.43
N VAL A 115 10.82 -16.18 3.81
CA VAL A 115 11.18 -15.88 2.43
C VAL A 115 12.70 -15.79 2.28
N GLU A 116 13.35 -14.98 3.13
CA GLU A 116 14.80 -14.79 3.13
C GLU A 116 15.56 -16.08 3.42
N ALA A 117 14.99 -17.04 4.14
CA ALA A 117 15.67 -18.31 4.43
C ALA A 117 15.96 -19.11 3.15
N LEU A 118 15.06 -19.06 2.17
CA LEU A 118 15.12 -19.89 0.96
C LEU A 118 15.35 -19.09 -0.33
N ALA A 119 15.16 -17.78 -0.31
CA ALA A 119 15.35 -16.91 -1.46
C ALA A 119 16.09 -15.62 -1.10
N GLN A 120 16.77 -15.05 -2.09
CA GLN A 120 17.19 -13.66 -2.05
C GLN A 120 16.02 -12.79 -2.51
N ILE A 121 15.63 -11.82 -1.67
CA ILE A 121 14.61 -10.82 -2.00
C ILE A 121 15.27 -9.69 -2.77
N ASN A 122 14.81 -9.45 -3.99
CA ASN A 122 15.17 -8.31 -4.82
C ASN A 122 13.94 -7.48 -5.13
N THR A 123 14.15 -6.22 -5.52
CA THR A 123 13.08 -5.27 -5.88
C THR A 123 13.51 -4.43 -7.07
N ASN A 124 12.57 -4.01 -7.90
CA ASN A 124 12.80 -3.02 -8.95
C ASN A 124 11.69 -1.96 -8.95
N ILE A 125 11.59 -1.16 -10.01
CA ILE A 125 10.59 -0.08 -10.13
C ILE A 125 9.14 -0.57 -10.18
N SER A 126 8.91 -1.83 -10.56
CA SER A 126 7.57 -2.43 -10.57
C SER A 126 7.11 -2.81 -9.16
N CYS A 127 8.04 -3.12 -8.26
CA CYS A 127 7.73 -3.53 -6.88
C CYS A 127 7.30 -2.35 -5.98
N GLY A 128 6.24 -2.55 -5.23
CA GLY A 128 5.72 -1.70 -4.17
C GLY A 128 5.57 -2.42 -2.82
N THR A 129 5.21 -1.65 -1.81
CA THR A 129 4.67 -2.18 -0.55
C THR A 129 3.34 -1.50 -0.32
N HIS A 130 2.29 -2.29 -0.14
CA HIS A 130 0.94 -1.78 0.05
C HIS A 130 0.48 -1.99 1.49
N VAL A 131 -0.25 -1.02 2.02
CA VAL A 131 -0.84 -1.11 3.36
C VAL A 131 -2.33 -0.82 3.25
N HIS A 132 -3.13 -1.85 3.48
CA HIS A 132 -4.59 -1.77 3.49
C HIS A 132 -5.06 -1.46 4.90
N ILE A 133 -5.80 -0.38 5.10
CA ILE A 133 -6.14 0.14 6.43
C ILE A 133 -7.66 0.27 6.56
N SER A 134 -8.21 -0.30 7.63
CA SER A 134 -9.60 -0.19 8.03
C SER A 134 -9.71 0.52 9.39
N PRO A 135 -10.87 1.10 9.75
CA PRO A 135 -11.04 1.78 11.04
C PRO A 135 -11.15 0.80 12.22
N GLY A 136 -11.01 -0.49 11.96
CA GLY A 136 -11.12 -1.62 12.89
C GLY A 136 -11.88 -2.79 12.26
N ARG A 137 -11.73 -4.00 12.81
CA ARG A 137 -12.40 -5.20 12.28
C ARG A 137 -13.92 -5.04 12.23
N GLY A 138 -14.49 -5.23 11.04
CA GLY A 138 -15.94 -5.14 10.81
C GLY A 138 -16.51 -3.71 10.90
N LEU A 139 -15.65 -2.69 11.01
CA LEU A 139 -16.05 -1.29 11.01
C LEU A 139 -15.94 -0.67 9.62
N GLN A 140 -16.74 0.36 9.36
CA GLN A 140 -16.66 1.17 8.15
C GLN A 140 -16.18 2.57 8.48
N TRP A 141 -15.47 3.18 7.53
CA TRP A 141 -15.03 4.57 7.67
C TRP A 141 -16.23 5.50 7.69
N THR A 142 -16.26 6.40 8.66
CA THR A 142 -17.23 7.50 8.66
C THR A 142 -16.84 8.56 7.65
N GLU A 143 -17.82 9.34 7.19
CA GLU A 143 -17.58 10.43 6.22
C GLU A 143 -16.65 11.50 6.80
N ASP A 144 -16.78 11.78 8.09
CA ASP A 144 -15.92 12.74 8.78
C ASP A 144 -14.47 12.23 8.85
N GLU A 145 -14.24 10.96 9.21
CA GLU A 145 -12.89 10.38 9.19
C GLU A 145 -12.26 10.43 7.80
N LEU A 146 -13.02 10.07 6.75
CA LEU A 146 -12.51 10.12 5.38
C LEU A 146 -12.19 11.55 4.93
N ARG A 147 -12.98 12.53 5.37
CA ARG A 147 -12.73 13.95 5.06
C ARG A 147 -11.44 14.42 5.71
N GLU A 148 -11.23 14.10 6.98
CA GLU A 148 -10.02 14.44 7.73
C GLU A 148 -8.77 13.79 7.11
N ILE A 149 -8.85 12.49 6.81
CA ILE A 149 -7.78 11.74 6.13
C ILE A 149 -7.48 12.36 4.76
N SER A 150 -8.51 12.65 3.95
CA SER A 150 -8.34 13.26 2.62
C SER A 150 -7.63 14.60 2.69
N HIS A 151 -7.99 15.46 3.65
CA HIS A 151 -7.32 16.74 3.87
C HIS A 151 -5.84 16.56 4.19
N ALA A 152 -5.51 15.66 5.12
CA ALA A 152 -4.14 15.37 5.50
C ALA A 152 -3.32 14.83 4.32
N ILE A 153 -3.89 13.91 3.52
CA ILE A 153 -3.23 13.35 2.33
C ILE A 153 -2.85 14.46 1.36
N ILE A 154 -3.81 15.31 0.97
CA ILE A 154 -3.55 16.41 0.04
C ILE A 154 -2.56 17.43 0.62
N PHE A 155 -2.63 17.70 1.92
CA PHE A 155 -1.73 18.63 2.59
C PHE A 155 -0.28 18.12 2.58
N PHE A 156 -0.06 16.84 2.88
CA PHE A 156 1.26 16.22 3.03
C PHE A 156 1.77 15.46 1.80
N GLU A 157 1.04 15.44 0.68
CA GLU A 157 1.44 14.73 -0.54
C GLU A 157 2.88 15.06 -0.96
N GLY A 158 3.23 16.35 -0.98
CA GLY A 158 4.59 16.79 -1.31
C GLY A 158 5.67 16.34 -0.32
N ALA A 159 5.31 16.16 0.95
CA ALA A 159 6.21 15.61 1.97
C ALA A 159 6.42 14.10 1.73
N PHE A 160 5.35 13.35 1.47
CA PHE A 160 5.43 11.93 1.12
C PHE A 160 6.29 11.68 -0.13
N LEU A 161 6.12 12.49 -1.19
CA LEU A 161 6.95 12.39 -2.40
C LEU A 161 8.44 12.61 -2.12
N LYS A 162 8.77 13.40 -1.09
CA LYS A 162 10.15 13.62 -0.64
C LYS A 162 10.70 12.43 0.16
N LEU A 163 9.84 11.62 0.78
CA LEU A 163 10.23 10.43 1.54
C LEU A 163 10.58 9.24 0.65
N VAL A 164 9.97 9.13 -0.53
CA VAL A 164 10.08 7.95 -1.42
C VAL A 164 11.12 8.10 -2.52
N LEU A 165 11.45 6.97 -3.15
CA LEU A 165 12.32 6.89 -4.33
C LEU A 165 11.73 7.69 -5.49
N GLU A 166 12.60 8.19 -6.36
CA GLU A 166 12.20 8.98 -7.53
C GLU A 166 11.26 8.24 -8.47
N SER A 167 11.49 6.94 -8.67
CA SER A 167 10.64 6.05 -9.47
C SER A 167 9.20 5.87 -8.95
N ARG A 168 8.90 6.31 -7.72
CA ARG A 168 7.54 6.30 -7.15
C ARG A 168 6.83 7.66 -7.27
N ARG A 169 7.52 8.72 -7.70
CA ARG A 169 6.96 10.09 -7.74
C ARG A 169 6.11 10.36 -8.99
N ASP A 170 6.42 9.67 -10.07
CA ASP A 170 5.73 9.73 -11.37
C ASP A 170 5.52 8.29 -11.85
N ASN A 171 4.56 7.59 -11.23
CA ASN A 171 4.35 6.16 -11.44
C ASN A 171 2.86 5.87 -11.62
N ALA A 172 2.53 5.10 -12.66
CA ALA A 172 1.17 4.75 -13.03
C ALA A 172 0.40 4.04 -11.90
N ASN A 173 1.11 3.29 -11.04
CA ASN A 173 0.54 2.46 -9.97
C ASN A 173 0.35 3.21 -8.63
N CYS A 174 0.83 4.46 -8.54
CA CYS A 174 0.68 5.30 -7.35
C CYS A 174 0.60 6.79 -7.71
N LYS A 175 -0.34 7.13 -8.60
CA LYS A 175 -0.62 8.51 -9.05
C LYS A 175 -0.93 9.47 -7.89
N SER A 176 -0.66 10.75 -8.13
CA SER A 176 -1.00 11.82 -7.18
C SER A 176 -2.51 11.94 -6.96
N ASN A 177 -2.94 11.88 -5.69
CA ASN A 177 -4.32 12.16 -5.32
C ASN A 177 -4.68 13.63 -5.54
N GLY A 178 -3.74 14.57 -5.31
CA GLY A 178 -3.96 16.00 -5.48
C GLY A 178 -4.03 16.47 -6.94
N LEU A 179 -3.40 15.74 -7.85
CA LEU A 179 -3.46 16.01 -9.29
C LEU A 179 -4.50 15.18 -10.03
N GLY A 180 -5.22 14.27 -9.37
CA GLY A 180 -6.40 13.65 -9.97
C GLY A 180 -7.29 14.73 -10.61
N ILE A 181 -7.78 14.49 -11.83
CA ILE A 181 -8.35 15.46 -12.79
C ILE A 181 -9.32 16.51 -12.19
N ARG A 182 -9.93 16.22 -11.04
CA ARG A 182 -10.88 17.10 -10.34
C ARG A 182 -10.23 18.12 -9.38
N LEU A 183 -8.95 17.98 -9.07
CA LEU A 183 -8.17 18.82 -8.15
C LEU A 183 -6.95 19.48 -8.83
N ALA A 184 -6.56 19.00 -10.02
CA ALA A 184 -5.45 19.53 -10.83
C ALA A 184 -5.53 21.05 -11.10
N GLY A 185 -4.36 21.71 -11.04
CA GLY A 185 -4.20 23.14 -11.38
C GLY A 185 -4.71 24.12 -10.32
N LYS A 186 -5.24 23.64 -9.20
CA LYS A 186 -5.71 24.48 -8.10
C LYS A 186 -4.70 24.52 -6.96
N LYS A 187 -4.65 25.67 -6.28
CA LYS A 187 -3.96 25.78 -4.99
C LYS A 187 -4.58 24.77 -4.01
N PRO A 188 -3.81 24.01 -3.21
CA PRO A 188 -4.38 23.00 -2.30
C PRO A 188 -5.47 23.51 -1.36
N GLU A 189 -5.44 24.81 -1.04
CA GLU A 189 -6.49 25.52 -0.33
C GLU A 189 -7.87 25.42 -1.03
N LEU A 190 -7.90 25.51 -2.35
CA LEU A 190 -9.10 25.34 -3.17
C LEU A 190 -9.50 23.87 -3.34
N CYS A 191 -8.55 22.94 -3.19
CA CYS A 191 -8.84 21.51 -3.14
C CYS A 191 -9.57 21.16 -1.83
N TRP A 192 -9.15 21.75 -0.70
CA TRP A 192 -9.82 21.60 0.59
C TRP A 192 -11.24 22.15 0.58
N GLU A 193 -11.45 23.36 0.06
CA GLU A 193 -12.80 23.94 -0.09
C GLU A 193 -13.73 23.07 -0.95
N ARG A 194 -13.18 22.29 -1.89
CA ARG A 194 -13.95 21.33 -2.68
C ARG A 194 -14.23 20.04 -1.92
N LEU A 195 -13.25 19.51 -1.20
CA LEU A 195 -13.43 18.33 -0.34
C LEU A 195 -14.49 18.57 0.75
N LEU A 196 -14.51 19.78 1.34
CA LEU A 196 -15.54 20.21 2.29
C LEU A 196 -16.96 20.23 1.70
N LYS A 197 -17.12 20.32 0.36
CA LYS A 197 -18.43 20.31 -0.30
C LYS A 197 -18.96 18.91 -0.58
N HIS A 198 -18.13 17.87 -0.41
CA HIS A 198 -18.57 16.50 -0.58
C HIS A 198 -19.26 16.03 0.71
N THR A 199 -20.54 15.72 0.57
CA THR A 199 -21.42 15.37 1.70
C THR A 199 -21.69 13.87 1.79
N SER A 200 -21.09 13.05 0.92
CA SER A 200 -21.19 11.60 1.02
C SER A 200 -19.86 10.90 0.86
N ARG A 201 -19.76 9.71 1.47
CA ARG A 201 -18.62 8.78 1.31
C ARG A 201 -18.22 8.58 -0.14
N ASP A 202 -19.19 8.24 -1.01
CA ASP A 202 -18.90 7.89 -2.40
C ASP A 202 -18.40 9.10 -3.21
N GLN A 203 -18.90 10.30 -2.89
CA GLN A 203 -18.40 11.52 -3.51
C GLN A 203 -16.96 11.80 -3.13
N LEU A 204 -16.58 11.57 -1.86
CA LEU A 204 -15.19 11.70 -1.40
C LEU A 204 -14.28 10.68 -2.09
N ILE A 205 -14.68 9.41 -2.14
CA ILE A 205 -13.92 8.35 -2.83
C ILE A 205 -13.69 8.72 -4.31
N ARG A 206 -14.75 9.14 -5.01
CA ARG A 206 -14.66 9.55 -6.43
C ARG A 206 -13.90 10.88 -6.63
N ALA A 207 -13.76 11.70 -5.60
CA ALA A 207 -12.95 12.91 -5.65
C ALA A 207 -11.45 12.58 -5.50
N MET A 208 -11.11 11.67 -4.58
CA MET A 208 -9.73 11.23 -4.30
C MET A 208 -9.18 10.27 -5.36
N ASN A 209 -10.06 9.52 -6.03
CA ASN A 209 -9.74 8.53 -7.05
C ASN A 209 -10.76 8.60 -8.21
N PRO A 210 -10.67 9.58 -9.13
CA PRO A 210 -11.72 9.86 -10.11
C PRO A 210 -11.89 8.82 -11.23
N ASP A 211 -10.84 8.13 -11.63
CA ASP A 211 -10.78 7.26 -12.82
C ASP A 211 -10.53 5.79 -12.46
N ASP A 212 -9.51 5.49 -11.66
CA ASP A 212 -9.12 4.12 -11.30
C ASP A 212 -8.58 4.02 -9.85
N ARG A 213 -8.08 2.83 -9.51
CA ARG A 213 -7.53 2.50 -8.18
C ARG A 213 -6.05 2.88 -7.99
N PHE A 214 -5.36 3.32 -9.04
CA PHE A 214 -3.89 3.40 -9.07
C PHE A 214 -3.33 4.72 -8.55
N TYR A 215 -3.78 5.15 -7.37
CA TYR A 215 -3.28 6.36 -6.71
C TYR A 215 -2.47 6.01 -5.48
N ALA A 216 -1.58 6.92 -5.06
CA ALA A 216 -0.77 6.81 -3.86
C ALA A 216 -1.59 6.43 -2.62
N TRP A 217 -2.80 6.98 -2.51
CA TRP A 217 -3.84 6.52 -1.62
C TRP A 217 -5.06 6.08 -2.43
N ASN A 218 -5.35 4.79 -2.42
CA ASN A 218 -6.46 4.19 -3.11
C ASN A 218 -7.68 4.09 -2.19
N PHE A 219 -8.68 4.95 -2.43
CA PHE A 219 -9.96 4.93 -1.74
C PHE A 219 -10.95 3.95 -2.37
N ARG A 220 -10.68 3.47 -3.59
CA ARG A 220 -11.63 2.65 -4.36
C ARG A 220 -11.87 1.27 -3.75
N ASN A 221 -10.93 0.76 -2.95
CA ASN A 221 -11.10 -0.49 -2.20
C ASN A 221 -12.24 -0.43 -1.15
N MET A 222 -12.80 0.77 -0.89
CA MET A 222 -13.98 0.96 -0.03
C MET A 222 -15.32 0.84 -0.77
N PHE A 223 -15.33 0.74 -2.10
CA PHE A 223 -16.57 0.36 -2.79
C PHE A 223 -16.77 -1.15 -2.64
N PRO A 224 -17.98 -1.62 -2.27
CA PRO A 224 -18.32 -3.03 -2.44
C PRO A 224 -18.21 -3.41 -3.92
N GLU A 225 -17.84 -4.66 -4.21
CA GLU A 225 -17.62 -5.15 -5.57
C GLU A 225 -18.69 -4.67 -6.57
N SER A 226 -18.25 -4.29 -7.78
CA SER A 226 -19.04 -4.06 -8.99
C SER A 226 -19.89 -2.78 -9.14
N GLU A 227 -19.96 -1.85 -8.17
CA GLU A 227 -20.87 -0.70 -8.32
C GLU A 227 -20.57 0.25 -9.50
N ASP A 228 -19.32 0.33 -9.97
CA ASP A 228 -18.98 1.21 -11.11
C ASP A 228 -18.07 0.62 -12.18
N GLY A 229 -17.70 -0.66 -12.08
CA GLY A 229 -16.88 -1.36 -13.07
C GLY A 229 -15.48 -0.77 -13.29
N LEU A 230 -15.04 0.17 -12.46
CA LEU A 230 -13.69 0.77 -12.49
C LEU A 230 -12.74 0.10 -11.49
N ASN A 231 -13.29 -0.83 -10.70
CA ASN A 231 -12.59 -1.64 -9.74
C ASN A 231 -12.48 -3.06 -10.28
N GLY A 232 -11.27 -3.63 -10.29
CA GLY A 232 -11.07 -5.05 -10.56
C GLY A 232 -11.72 -5.94 -9.49
N GLU A 233 -11.71 -7.26 -9.70
CA GLU A 233 -12.37 -8.33 -8.93
C GLU A 233 -11.91 -8.48 -7.45
N HIS A 234 -11.25 -7.49 -6.86
CA HIS A 234 -10.53 -7.61 -5.59
C HIS A 234 -10.81 -6.44 -4.62
N CYS A 235 -12.02 -5.88 -4.62
CA CYS A 235 -12.41 -4.88 -3.62
C CYS A 235 -13.07 -5.54 -2.42
N ASN A 236 -12.49 -5.37 -1.23
CA ASN A 236 -13.09 -5.90 -0.01
C ASN A 236 -14.23 -5.00 0.52
N GLY A 237 -14.31 -3.72 0.11
CA GLY A 237 -15.34 -2.77 0.52
C GLY A 237 -15.04 -2.02 1.83
N TYR A 238 -13.85 -2.16 2.41
CA TYR A 238 -13.54 -1.68 3.76
C TYR A 238 -12.23 -0.91 3.91
N THR A 239 -11.28 -1.07 3.00
CA THR A 239 -9.91 -0.58 3.24
C THR A 239 -9.56 0.67 2.42
N LEU A 240 -8.92 1.64 3.07
CA LEU A 240 -8.08 2.64 2.43
C LEU A 240 -6.70 2.00 2.18
N GLU A 241 -6.20 2.01 0.96
CA GLU A 241 -4.91 1.39 0.64
C GLU A 241 -3.85 2.44 0.34
N TRP A 242 -2.70 2.34 1.00
CA TRP A 242 -1.53 3.15 0.69
C TRP A 242 -0.58 2.40 -0.23
N ARG A 243 -0.26 3.01 -1.38
CA ARG A 243 0.49 2.40 -2.50
C ARG A 243 1.81 3.09 -2.81
N LEU A 244 2.19 4.14 -2.07
CA LEU A 244 3.35 4.97 -2.45
C LEU A 244 4.70 4.36 -2.05
N ALA A 245 4.73 3.47 -1.04
CA ALA A 245 5.97 2.89 -0.56
C ALA A 245 6.67 2.06 -1.67
N PRO A 246 8.00 2.17 -1.80
CA PRO A 246 8.76 1.33 -2.71
C PRO A 246 8.76 -0.13 -2.22
N GLY A 247 9.06 -1.07 -3.12
CA GLY A 247 9.37 -2.45 -2.73
C GLY A 247 10.46 -2.50 -1.64
N VAL A 248 10.34 -3.46 -0.74
CA VAL A 248 11.26 -3.68 0.38
C VAL A 248 11.90 -5.05 0.30
N THR A 249 13.13 -5.15 0.80
CA THR A 249 13.90 -6.40 0.84
C THR A 249 14.09 -6.95 2.25
N THR A 250 13.64 -6.24 3.29
CA THR A 250 13.80 -6.63 4.69
C THR A 250 12.52 -6.41 5.49
N ALA A 251 12.37 -7.15 6.59
CA ALA A 251 11.26 -6.97 7.52
C ALA A 251 11.22 -5.57 8.12
N GLU A 252 12.37 -5.00 8.50
CA GLU A 252 12.48 -3.66 9.06
C GLU A 252 12.04 -2.59 8.06
N GLY A 253 12.36 -2.78 6.77
CA GLY A 253 11.87 -1.91 5.70
C GLY A 253 10.36 -1.97 5.54
N CYS A 254 9.77 -3.17 5.61
CA CYS A 254 8.32 -3.36 5.60
C CYS A 254 7.67 -2.65 6.80
N LEU A 255 8.15 -2.94 8.02
CA LEU A 255 7.65 -2.35 9.26
C LEU A 255 7.76 -0.82 9.27
N MET A 256 8.87 -0.28 8.76
CA MET A 256 9.10 1.15 8.60
C MET A 256 7.97 1.84 7.84
N TRP A 257 7.59 1.29 6.68
CA TRP A 257 6.54 1.85 5.86
C TRP A 257 5.15 1.58 6.44
N THR A 258 4.89 0.38 6.95
CA THR A 258 3.62 0.04 7.62
C THR A 258 3.33 0.98 8.79
N GLU A 259 4.33 1.25 9.64
CA GLU A 259 4.21 2.19 10.76
C GLU A 259 3.92 3.60 10.29
N LEU A 260 4.61 4.08 9.25
CA LEU A 260 4.34 5.40 8.70
C LEU A 260 2.88 5.54 8.28
N ALA A 261 2.35 4.55 7.55
CA ALA A 261 0.99 4.56 7.04
C ALA A 261 -0.05 4.53 8.17
N LEU A 262 0.10 3.59 9.10
CA LEU A 262 -0.83 3.39 10.21
C LEU A 262 -0.86 4.61 11.13
N ASN A 263 0.31 5.13 11.51
CA ASN A 263 0.39 6.30 12.37
C ASN A 263 -0.15 7.55 11.68
N PHE A 264 0.15 7.74 10.40
CA PHE A 264 -0.42 8.84 9.63
C PHE A 264 -1.95 8.79 9.61
N VAL A 265 -2.54 7.64 9.27
CA VAL A 265 -4.01 7.50 9.21
C VAL A 265 -4.65 7.61 10.59
N GLN A 266 -4.04 7.03 11.63
CA GLN A 266 -4.55 7.09 13.01
C GLN A 266 -4.62 8.53 13.53
N VAL A 267 -3.64 9.36 13.18
CA VAL A 267 -3.65 10.79 13.52
C VAL A 267 -4.60 11.56 12.60
N ALA A 268 -4.56 11.29 11.30
CA ALA A 268 -5.33 12.03 10.31
C ALA A 268 -6.85 11.79 10.42
N ARG A 269 -7.30 10.67 10.97
CA ARG A 269 -8.74 10.38 11.16
C ARG A 269 -9.37 11.10 12.36
N GLN A 270 -8.56 11.75 13.20
CA GLN A 270 -9.08 12.38 14.42
C GLN A 270 -9.94 13.61 14.07
N PRO A 271 -11.05 13.85 14.81
CA PRO A 271 -11.87 15.03 14.59
C PRO A 271 -11.05 16.32 14.70
N GLY A 272 -11.13 17.20 13.70
CA GLY A 272 -10.42 18.48 13.69
C GLY A 272 -8.95 18.37 13.28
N ALA A 273 -8.46 17.21 12.82
CA ALA A 273 -7.09 17.06 12.33
C ALA A 273 -6.76 18.10 11.24
N HIS A 274 -7.69 18.40 10.33
CA HIS A 274 -7.51 19.42 9.31
C HIS A 274 -7.34 20.84 9.88
N GLU A 275 -7.97 21.19 11.01
CA GLU A 275 -7.83 22.51 11.65
C GLU A 275 -6.37 22.72 12.10
N MET A 276 -5.74 21.67 12.64
CA MET A 276 -4.31 21.66 12.96
C MET A 276 -3.41 21.90 11.75
N LEU A 277 -3.89 21.61 10.53
CA LEU A 277 -3.15 21.80 9.28
C LEU A 277 -3.38 23.17 8.67
N VAL A 278 -4.58 23.74 8.79
CA VAL A 278 -4.91 25.09 8.27
C VAL A 278 -4.00 26.16 8.88
N ASP A 279 -3.70 26.05 10.17
CA ASP A 279 -2.79 26.97 10.86
C ASP A 279 -1.31 26.75 10.48
N LYS A 280 -0.97 25.54 10.01
CA LYS A 280 0.38 25.18 9.59
C LYS A 280 0.60 25.54 8.11
N LYS A 281 1.32 26.64 7.86
CA LYS A 281 1.65 27.05 6.48
C LYS A 281 2.70 26.18 5.77
N LYS A 282 3.40 25.29 6.50
CA LYS A 282 4.52 24.49 5.99
C LYS A 282 4.08 23.05 5.72
N ARG A 283 4.16 22.63 4.46
CA ARG A 283 3.77 21.30 3.96
C ARG A 283 4.99 20.42 3.71
N THR A 284 5.86 20.29 4.72
CA THR A 284 7.19 19.69 4.59
C THR A 284 7.31 18.39 5.37
N VAL A 285 8.38 17.63 5.12
CA VAL A 285 8.73 16.39 5.82
C VAL A 285 8.79 16.59 7.33
N GLU A 286 9.35 17.70 7.79
CA GLU A 286 9.44 18.04 9.21
C GLU A 286 8.04 18.25 9.81
N CYS A 287 7.17 18.97 9.10
CA CYS A 287 5.79 19.18 9.53
C CYS A 287 4.99 17.88 9.58
N LEU A 288 5.22 16.96 8.62
CA LEU A 288 4.63 15.62 8.63
C LEU A 288 5.11 14.82 9.84
N GLY A 289 6.41 14.85 10.12
CA GLY A 289 7.00 14.20 11.29
C GLY A 289 6.41 14.74 12.60
N GLU A 290 6.29 16.06 12.75
CA GLU A 290 5.64 16.70 13.91
C GLU A 290 4.15 16.35 14.01
N PHE A 291 3.43 16.34 12.89
CA PHE A 291 2.02 16.01 12.84
C PHE A 291 1.77 14.61 13.39
N ILE A 292 2.57 13.63 12.95
CA ILE A 292 2.50 12.27 13.46
C ILE A 292 2.94 12.24 14.92
N ALA A 293 4.12 12.78 15.26
CA ALA A 293 4.70 12.65 16.59
C ALA A 293 3.87 13.27 17.71
N ASN A 294 3.13 14.36 17.44
CA ASN A 294 2.37 15.08 18.46
C ASN A 294 1.06 14.39 18.87
N SER A 295 0.53 13.51 18.01
CA SER A 295 -0.78 12.89 18.19
C SER A 295 -0.74 11.36 18.11
N MET A 296 0.46 10.79 18.01
CA MET A 296 0.66 9.35 17.96
C MET A 296 0.34 8.70 19.31
N ASP A 297 -0.36 7.57 19.27
CA ASP A 297 -0.59 6.74 20.44
C ASP A 297 0.63 5.84 20.72
N GLU A 298 1.49 6.28 21.64
CA GLU A 298 2.71 5.55 22.03
C GLU A 298 2.45 4.14 22.58
N ARG A 299 1.21 3.78 22.90
CA ARG A 299 0.87 2.44 23.37
C ARG A 299 0.85 1.43 22.22
N VAL A 300 0.53 1.85 21.00
CA VAL A 300 0.41 0.97 19.83
C VAL A 300 1.51 1.20 18.80
N SER A 301 2.12 2.38 18.80
CA SER A 301 3.11 2.83 17.82
C SER A 301 4.55 2.64 18.29
N ASP A 302 5.47 2.39 17.36
CA ASP A 302 6.89 2.26 17.68
C ASP A 302 7.75 3.25 16.88
N LYS A 303 8.23 4.29 17.59
CA LYS A 303 9.05 5.38 17.04
C LYS A 303 10.35 4.90 16.37
N ARG A 304 10.84 3.70 16.71
CA ARG A 304 12.06 3.14 16.11
C ARG A 304 11.92 2.96 14.60
N TYR A 305 10.71 2.69 14.11
CA TYR A 305 10.41 2.55 12.69
C TYR A 305 10.15 3.88 12.00
N LEU A 306 9.64 4.87 12.71
CA LEU A 306 9.40 6.19 12.12
C LEU A 306 10.71 6.96 11.93
N LYS A 307 11.67 6.85 12.86
CA LYS A 307 12.91 7.63 12.80
C LYS A 307 13.64 7.51 11.45
N PRO A 308 13.95 6.30 10.92
CA PRO A 308 14.67 6.16 9.65
C PRO A 308 13.91 6.73 8.44
N VAL A 309 12.58 6.81 8.50
CA VAL A 309 11.78 7.43 7.42
C VAL A 309 12.15 8.89 7.23
N PHE A 310 12.22 9.62 8.34
CA PHE A 310 12.40 11.08 8.37
C PHE A 310 13.86 11.51 8.45
N GLU A 311 14.76 10.62 8.90
CA GLU A 311 16.16 10.94 9.12
C GLU A 311 16.82 11.44 7.82
N HIS A 312 17.51 12.58 7.94
CA HIS A 312 18.18 13.28 6.82
C HIS A 312 17.26 13.76 5.67
N LYS A 313 15.93 13.77 5.86
CA LYS A 313 14.98 14.28 4.85
C LYS A 313 14.32 15.57 5.33
N SER A 314 14.20 16.53 4.42
CA SER A 314 13.66 17.87 4.69
C SER A 314 12.91 18.43 3.49
N GLY A 315 12.02 19.39 3.75
CA GLY A 315 11.30 20.10 2.70
C GLY A 315 10.18 19.27 2.04
N ARG A 316 9.93 19.49 0.75
CA ARG A 316 8.86 18.83 -0.01
C ARG A 316 9.16 18.84 -1.51
N PHE A 317 8.50 17.95 -2.25
CA PHE A 317 8.39 18.06 -3.70
C PHE A 317 6.98 18.52 -4.11
N SER A 318 6.87 19.06 -5.32
CA SER A 318 5.58 19.27 -5.95
C SER A 318 5.12 17.97 -6.59
N PRO A 319 3.84 17.57 -6.44
CA PRO A 319 3.27 16.51 -7.25
C PRO A 319 3.45 16.79 -8.73
N VAL A 320 3.67 15.74 -9.51
CA VAL A 320 3.78 15.77 -10.97
C VAL A 320 2.71 14.89 -11.59
N GLU A 321 2.20 15.30 -12.75
CA GLU A 321 1.20 14.51 -13.46
C GLU A 321 1.88 13.28 -14.05
N TYR A 322 1.18 12.14 -14.06
CA TYR A 322 1.78 10.92 -14.58
C TYR A 322 2.17 11.10 -16.05
N GLY A 323 3.41 10.73 -16.40
CA GLY A 323 3.96 10.85 -17.75
C GLY A 323 4.45 12.26 -18.11
N SER A 324 4.52 13.17 -17.14
CA SER A 324 5.07 14.52 -17.35
C SER A 324 6.60 14.53 -17.36
N ASN A 325 7.27 13.62 -16.65
CA ASN A 325 8.71 13.43 -16.74
C ASN A 325 9.05 12.32 -17.73
N LYS A 326 8.92 12.59 -19.03
CA LYS A 326 9.56 11.75 -20.06
C LYS A 326 11.08 11.98 -20.05
N ILE A 327 11.77 11.47 -19.03
CA ILE A 327 13.21 11.30 -19.09
C ILE A 327 13.45 9.99 -19.86
N PHE A 328 13.81 10.13 -21.13
CA PHE A 328 14.25 9.05 -22.02
C PHE A 328 15.43 8.29 -21.41
N THR A 329 15.18 7.07 -20.91
CA THR A 329 16.20 6.01 -20.81
C THR A 329 15.50 4.66 -20.95
N ASP A 330 15.57 4.01 -22.13
CA ASP A 330 15.09 2.65 -22.46
C ASP A 330 13.63 2.26 -22.09
N THR A 331 12.84 3.18 -21.56
CA THR A 331 11.44 3.00 -21.12
C THR A 331 10.43 2.76 -22.23
N ASP A 332 10.78 2.92 -23.51
CA ASP A 332 9.82 2.70 -24.61
C ASP A 332 9.39 1.22 -24.71
N GLU A 333 10.21 0.24 -24.29
CA GLU A 333 9.79 -1.15 -24.19
C GLU A 333 9.01 -1.44 -22.91
N GLU A 334 9.35 -0.82 -21.78
CA GLU A 334 8.65 -0.99 -20.49
C GLU A 334 7.26 -0.34 -20.52
N ASP A 335 7.13 0.88 -21.04
CA ASP A 335 5.85 1.57 -21.23
C ASP A 335 4.97 0.83 -22.25
N LYS A 336 5.57 0.32 -23.34
CA LYS A 336 4.84 -0.51 -24.30
C LYS A 336 4.39 -1.82 -23.68
N HIS A 337 5.22 -2.46 -22.87
CA HIS A 337 4.88 -3.69 -22.18
C HIS A 337 3.80 -3.47 -21.11
N GLN A 338 3.83 -2.36 -20.37
CA GLN A 338 2.79 -1.96 -19.42
C GLN A 338 1.47 -1.63 -20.13
N GLN A 339 1.51 -0.91 -21.25
CA GLN A 339 0.32 -0.67 -22.07
C GLN A 339 -0.23 -1.97 -22.66
N GLU A 340 0.63 -2.87 -23.12
CA GLU A 340 0.24 -4.22 -23.59
C GLU A 340 -0.33 -5.09 -22.45
N MET A 341 0.16 -4.95 -21.22
CA MET A 341 -0.36 -5.65 -20.04
C MET A 341 -1.74 -5.10 -19.65
N LEU A 342 -1.90 -3.78 -19.58
CA LEU A 342 -3.19 -3.13 -19.33
C LEU A 342 -4.22 -3.50 -20.41
N GLU A 343 -3.79 -3.61 -21.66
CA GLU A 343 -4.64 -4.04 -22.76
C GLU A 343 -4.98 -5.54 -22.70
N LYS A 344 -4.05 -6.40 -22.27
CA LYS A 344 -4.31 -7.83 -22.01
C LYS A 344 -5.30 -8.04 -20.86
N LEU A 345 -5.17 -7.29 -19.78
CA LEU A 345 -6.12 -7.30 -18.67
C LEU A 345 -7.52 -6.88 -19.14
N ARG A 346 -7.63 -5.80 -19.93
CA ARG A 346 -8.90 -5.39 -20.56
C ARG A 346 -9.47 -6.43 -21.53
N GLN A 347 -8.62 -7.16 -22.26
CA GLN A 347 -9.06 -8.20 -23.19
C GLN A 347 -9.52 -9.47 -22.48
N GLN A 348 -8.90 -9.84 -21.36
CA GLN A 348 -9.38 -10.92 -20.50
C GLN A 348 -10.76 -10.57 -19.93
N ASP A 349 -10.97 -9.36 -19.41
CA ASP A 349 -12.28 -8.90 -18.91
C ASP A 349 -13.41 -8.97 -19.97
N ASN A 350 -13.07 -8.73 -21.24
CA ASN A 350 -14.02 -8.82 -22.35
C ASN A 350 -14.29 -10.25 -22.83
N ALA A 351 -13.39 -11.20 -22.56
CA ALA A 351 -13.56 -12.62 -22.90
C ALA A 351 -14.44 -13.37 -21.88
N TRP A 352 -14.67 -12.78 -20.70
CA TRP A 352 -15.51 -13.34 -19.64
C TRP A 352 -16.94 -12.77 -19.61
N ARG A 353 -17.27 -11.83 -20.50
CA ARG A 353 -18.64 -11.35 -20.77
C ARG A 353 -19.22 -12.05 -21.99
#